data_AF-A0A7C9HVK1-F1
#
_entry.id   AF-A0A7C9HVK1-F1
#
_cell.length_a   1.000
_cell.length_b   1.000
_cell.length_c   1.000
_cell.angle_alpha   90.00
_cell.angle_beta   90.00
_cell.angle_gamma   90.00
#
_symmetry.space_group_name_H-M   'P 1'
#
loop_
_entity.id
_entity.type
_entity.pdbx_description
1 polymer ?
#
loop_
_entity_poly.entity_id
_entity_poly.type
_entity_poly.pdbx_seq_one_letter_code
_entity_poly.pdbx_strand_id
1 'polypeptide(L)'
;MKSGEGKNPVAIAPSEKELIALREQNELLRGFQDKLLNTVLWSLGVVVTLTLLLLGFSWFTNKKLYDEDKVALRKEFDEKIEQMQDRVEAALSLKVAENLSVVDAKIQSAVAELRTRVSQVVAQVDAVDARTARLDITLYDLKRVEEWMWASRKVPVNLLITQSQALEIANNVGNKLAVGLTLQRIAKTLNEQFLQKDGPALPAFIRDGLLARLSESAKLDEIAANEVISLVGTIKVEADERKSSEE
;
A
#
# COMPACT_ATOMS: atom_id res chain seq x y z
N MET A 1 -81.99 -100.50 -28.24
CA MET A 1 -83.10 -101.20 -27.52
C MET A 1 -83.06 -100.71 -26.09
N LYS A 2 -84.11 -100.30 -25.39
CA LYS A 2 -85.55 -100.06 -25.60
C LYS A 2 -85.85 -99.02 -24.49
N SER A 3 -86.51 -97.92 -24.82
CA SER A 3 -87.96 -97.78 -24.66
C SER A 3 -88.45 -98.17 -23.26
N GLY A 4 -88.91 -97.17 -22.51
CA GLY A 4 -89.47 -97.27 -21.17
C GLY A 4 -90.21 -96.00 -20.83
N GLU A 5 -91.31 -95.75 -21.53
CA GLU A 5 -92.39 -94.86 -21.11
C GLU A 5 -92.80 -95.14 -19.66
N GLY A 6 -93.00 -94.08 -18.87
CA GLY A 6 -93.32 -94.23 -17.46
C GLY A 6 -93.81 -92.95 -16.81
N LYS A 7 -94.99 -92.50 -17.22
CA LYS A 7 -96.01 -91.81 -16.42
C LYS A 7 -95.56 -90.61 -15.57
N ASN A 8 -95.96 -89.42 -16.04
CA ASN A 8 -96.21 -88.22 -15.22
C ASN A 8 -96.99 -88.56 -13.94
N PRO A 9 -96.44 -88.30 -12.74
CA PRO A 9 -97.23 -88.10 -11.55
C PRO A 9 -97.72 -86.64 -11.52
N VAL A 10 -99.03 -86.54 -11.61
CA VAL A 10 -99.91 -85.41 -11.27
C VAL A 10 -99.26 -84.49 -10.23
N ALA A 11 -99.02 -83.24 -10.64
CA ALA A 11 -98.74 -82.12 -9.76
C ALA A 11 -99.96 -81.94 -8.83
N ILE A 12 -99.85 -82.47 -7.61
CA ILE A 12 -100.78 -82.18 -6.53
C ILE A 12 -100.58 -80.71 -6.20
N ALA A 13 -101.51 -79.87 -6.64
CA ALA A 13 -101.53 -78.47 -6.28
C ALA A 13 -101.57 -78.38 -4.74
N PRO A 14 -100.58 -77.75 -4.11
CA PRO A 14 -100.49 -77.66 -2.66
C PRO A 14 -101.74 -76.97 -2.12
N SER A 15 -102.24 -77.46 -0.99
CA SER A 15 -103.43 -76.89 -0.38
C SER A 15 -103.20 -75.40 -0.07
N GLU A 16 -104.22 -74.56 -0.26
CA GLU A 16 -104.13 -73.10 -0.12
C GLU A 16 -103.52 -72.67 1.22
N LYS A 17 -103.71 -73.48 2.27
CA LYS A 17 -103.12 -73.28 3.61
C LYS A 17 -101.62 -73.55 3.67
N GLU A 18 -101.10 -74.52 2.92
CA GLU A 18 -99.66 -74.78 2.83
C GLU A 18 -98.94 -73.69 2.03
N LEU A 19 -99.57 -73.14 0.98
CA LEU A 19 -99.04 -72.00 0.24
C LEU A 19 -98.97 -70.72 1.09
N ILE A 20 -99.93 -70.51 1.98
CA ILE A 20 -99.93 -69.40 2.95
C ILE A 20 -98.83 -69.61 4.00
N ALA A 21 -98.71 -70.82 4.57
CA ALA A 21 -97.66 -71.13 5.54
C ALA A 21 -96.24 -71.06 4.93
N LEU A 22 -96.06 -71.49 3.67
CA LEU A 22 -94.81 -71.35 2.92
C LEU A 22 -94.50 -69.88 2.60
N ARG A 23 -95.51 -69.04 2.35
CA ARG A 23 -95.33 -67.58 2.18
C ARG A 23 -94.89 -66.91 3.49
N GLU A 24 -95.53 -67.25 4.62
CA GLU A 24 -95.13 -66.73 5.93
C GLU A 24 -93.70 -67.16 6.31
N GLN A 25 -93.32 -68.41 6.03
CA GLN A 25 -91.94 -68.87 6.24
C GLN A 25 -90.95 -68.14 5.32
N ASN A 26 -91.30 -67.89 4.06
CA ASN A 26 -90.46 -67.14 3.13
C ASN A 26 -90.28 -65.68 3.57
N GLU A 27 -91.33 -65.05 4.09
CA GLU A 27 -91.32 -63.68 4.59
C GLU A 27 -90.52 -63.55 5.89
N LEU A 28 -90.64 -64.53 6.79
CA LEU A 28 -89.77 -64.67 7.96
C LEU A 28 -88.30 -64.84 7.55
N LEU A 29 -88.01 -65.70 6.56
CA LEU A 29 -86.66 -65.88 6.04
C LEU A 29 -86.10 -64.60 5.44
N ARG A 30 -86.89 -63.85 4.67
CA ARG A 30 -86.51 -62.54 4.12
C ARG A 30 -86.24 -61.53 5.24
N GLY A 31 -87.10 -61.42 6.23
CA GLY A 31 -86.89 -60.53 7.38
C GLY A 31 -85.66 -60.90 8.21
N PHE A 32 -85.34 -62.20 8.34
CA PHE A 32 -84.10 -62.66 8.97
C PHE A 32 -82.87 -62.34 8.11
N GLN A 33 -82.94 -62.55 6.80
CA GLN A 33 -81.86 -62.20 5.87
C GLN A 33 -81.59 -60.69 5.86
N ASP A 34 -82.62 -59.85 5.90
CA ASP A 34 -82.49 -58.39 5.96
C ASP A 34 -81.87 -57.93 7.28
N LYS A 35 -82.26 -58.53 8.41
CA LYS A 35 -81.64 -58.25 9.72
C LYS A 35 -80.17 -58.67 9.77
N LEU A 36 -79.84 -59.84 9.21
CA LEU A 36 -78.46 -60.31 9.10
C LEU A 36 -77.63 -59.37 8.22
N LEU A 37 -78.12 -59.04 7.02
CA LEU A 37 -77.48 -58.09 6.12
C LEU A 37 -77.26 -56.73 6.79
N ASN A 38 -78.26 -56.22 7.51
CA ASN A 38 -78.15 -54.94 8.20
C ASN A 38 -77.11 -54.97 9.34
N THR A 39 -77.05 -56.05 10.12
CA THR A 39 -76.06 -56.20 11.20
C THR A 39 -74.63 -56.34 10.64
N VAL A 40 -74.47 -57.06 9.53
CA VAL A 40 -73.20 -57.20 8.82
C VAL A 40 -72.78 -55.87 8.19
N LEU A 41 -73.70 -55.12 7.58
CA LEU A 41 -73.44 -53.77 7.05
C LEU A 41 -72.99 -52.82 8.18
N TRP A 42 -73.63 -52.90 9.34
CA TRP A 42 -73.26 -52.09 10.50
C TRP A 42 -71.86 -52.44 11.04
N SER A 43 -71.55 -53.73 11.20
CA SER A 43 -70.22 -54.15 11.70
C SER A 43 -69.11 -53.84 10.69
N LEU A 44 -69.38 -54.01 9.39
CA LEU A 44 -68.46 -53.61 8.33
C LEU A 44 -68.21 -52.09 8.36
N GLY A 45 -69.27 -51.29 8.58
CA GLY A 45 -69.15 -49.84 8.73
C GLY A 45 -68.23 -49.44 9.88
N VAL A 46 -68.36 -50.09 11.05
CA VAL A 46 -67.47 -49.86 12.21
C VAL A 46 -66.02 -50.23 11.87
N VAL A 47 -65.78 -51.38 11.23
CA VAL A 47 -64.43 -51.82 10.86
C VAL A 47 -63.79 -50.86 9.85
N VAL A 48 -64.53 -50.42 8.83
CA VAL A 48 -64.03 -49.44 7.84
C VAL A 48 -63.71 -48.11 8.51
N THR A 49 -64.57 -47.64 9.41
CA THR A 49 -64.34 -46.40 10.17
C THR A 49 -63.10 -46.50 11.05
N LEU A 50 -62.94 -47.62 11.77
CA LEU A 50 -61.75 -47.87 12.60
C LEU A 50 -60.47 -47.93 11.75
N THR A 51 -60.54 -48.57 10.59
CA THR A 51 -59.41 -48.66 9.65
C THR A 51 -59.02 -47.27 9.15
N LEU A 52 -59.99 -46.43 8.77
CA LEU A 52 -59.72 -45.04 8.36
C LEU A 52 -59.13 -44.20 9.51
N LEU A 53 -59.61 -44.41 10.74
CA LEU A 53 -59.12 -43.71 11.92
C LEU A 53 -57.66 -44.10 12.23
N LEU A 54 -57.32 -45.39 12.14
CA LEU A 54 -55.95 -45.89 12.29
C LEU A 54 -55.02 -45.36 11.20
N LEU A 55 -55.47 -45.31 9.95
CA LEU A 55 -54.70 -44.72 8.85
C LEU A 55 -54.47 -43.22 9.05
N GLY A 56 -55.51 -42.48 9.45
CA GLY A 56 -55.41 -41.06 9.77
C GLY A 56 -54.45 -40.79 10.93
N PHE A 57 -54.52 -41.61 11.99
CA PHE A 57 -53.62 -41.51 13.14
C PHE A 57 -52.17 -41.83 12.75
N SER A 58 -51.94 -42.90 11.98
CA SER A 58 -50.62 -43.27 11.47
C SER A 58 -50.02 -42.19 10.58
N TRP A 59 -50.83 -41.58 9.71
CA TRP A 59 -50.40 -40.45 8.89
C TRP A 59 -50.07 -39.21 9.73
N PHE A 60 -50.89 -38.90 10.74
CA PHE A 60 -50.67 -37.79 11.65
C PHE A 60 -49.39 -37.94 12.47
N THR A 61 -49.15 -39.13 13.05
CA THR A 61 -47.93 -39.40 13.82
C THR A 61 -46.68 -39.37 12.94
N ASN A 62 -46.75 -39.93 11.74
CA ASN A 62 -45.63 -39.88 10.79
C ASN A 62 -45.30 -38.44 10.36
N LYS A 63 -46.32 -37.61 10.12
CA LYS A 63 -46.12 -36.18 9.81
C LYS A 63 -45.48 -35.43 10.98
N LYS A 64 -45.93 -35.67 12.21
CA LYS A 64 -45.38 -35.03 13.41
C LYS A 64 -43.90 -35.40 13.61
N LEU A 65 -43.56 -36.68 13.51
CA LEU A 65 -42.17 -37.15 13.61
C LEU A 65 -41.29 -36.52 12.53
N TYR A 66 -41.79 -36.46 11.28
CA TYR A 66 -41.06 -35.83 10.19
C TYR A 66 -40.79 -34.33 10.40
N ASP A 67 -41.73 -33.61 11.02
CA ASP A 67 -41.53 -32.21 11.36
C ASP A 67 -40.52 -32.04 12.51
N GLU A 68 -40.52 -32.92 13.52
CA GLU A 68 -39.52 -32.94 14.59
C GLU A 68 -38.11 -33.25 14.05
N ASP A 69 -38.00 -34.27 13.20
CA ASP A 69 -36.74 -34.64 12.55
C ASP A 69 -36.19 -33.50 11.68
N LYS A 70 -37.05 -32.78 10.96
CA LYS A 70 -36.63 -31.59 10.20
C LYS A 70 -36.06 -30.50 11.08
N VAL A 71 -36.66 -30.25 12.24
CA VAL A 71 -36.18 -29.24 13.18
C VAL A 71 -34.84 -29.67 13.78
N ALA A 72 -34.72 -30.94 14.17
CA ALA A 72 -33.45 -31.49 14.68
C ALA A 72 -32.34 -31.38 13.63
N LEU A 73 -32.61 -31.77 12.39
CA LEU A 73 -31.64 -31.71 11.29
C LEU A 73 -31.19 -30.27 11.00
N ARG A 74 -32.13 -29.31 11.01
CA ARG A 74 -31.80 -27.88 10.84
C ARG A 74 -30.88 -27.40 11.95
N LYS A 75 -31.17 -27.75 13.20
CA LYS A 75 -30.35 -27.39 14.35
C LYS A 75 -28.92 -27.96 14.22
N GLU A 76 -28.79 -29.23 13.84
CA GLU A 76 -27.46 -29.83 13.60
C GLU A 76 -26.69 -29.16 12.46
N PHE A 77 -27.38 -28.72 11.41
CA PHE A 77 -26.77 -27.96 10.32
C PHE A 77 -26.33 -26.57 10.77
N ASP A 78 -27.17 -25.86 11.52
CA ASP A 78 -26.84 -24.54 12.06
C ASP A 78 -25.62 -24.62 12.99
N GLU A 79 -25.57 -25.62 13.89
CA GLU A 79 -24.42 -25.88 14.76
C GLU A 79 -23.14 -26.21 13.96
N LYS A 80 -23.24 -26.99 12.87
CA LYS A 80 -22.09 -27.27 12.00
C LYS A 80 -21.63 -26.04 11.23
N ILE A 81 -22.55 -25.18 10.79
CA ILE A 81 -22.23 -23.93 10.10
C ILE A 81 -21.47 -23.00 11.06
N GLU A 82 -21.95 -22.86 12.30
CA GLU A 82 -21.28 -22.08 13.34
C GLU A 82 -19.87 -22.62 13.63
N GLN A 83 -19.72 -23.93 13.83
CA GLN A 83 -18.40 -24.55 14.02
C GLN A 83 -17.46 -24.35 12.81
N MET A 84 -17.99 -24.35 11.59
CA MET A 84 -17.19 -24.07 10.40
C MET A 84 -16.77 -22.60 10.34
N GLN A 85 -17.65 -21.66 10.72
CA GLN A 85 -17.33 -20.25 10.80
C GLN A 85 -16.21 -20.00 11.81
N ASP A 86 -16.31 -20.56 13.01
CA ASP A 86 -15.27 -20.43 14.05
C ASP A 86 -13.92 -20.98 13.59
N ARG A 87 -13.92 -22.13 12.90
CA ARG A 87 -12.68 -22.72 12.35
C ARG A 87 -12.07 -21.87 11.26
N VAL A 88 -12.90 -21.29 10.38
CA VAL A 88 -12.44 -20.40 9.32
C VAL A 88 -11.87 -19.11 9.92
N GLU A 89 -12.53 -18.53 10.93
CA GLU A 89 -12.04 -17.33 11.61
C GLU A 89 -10.73 -17.59 12.38
N ALA A 90 -10.61 -18.72 13.07
CA ALA A 90 -9.38 -19.12 13.74
C ALA A 90 -8.23 -19.36 12.73
N ALA A 91 -8.51 -20.04 11.61
CA ALA A 91 -7.51 -20.25 10.57
C ALA A 91 -7.09 -18.94 9.87
N LEU A 92 -8.05 -18.04 9.66
CA LEU A 92 -7.80 -16.74 9.05
C LEU A 92 -6.97 -15.85 9.97
N SER A 93 -7.32 -15.75 11.25
CA SER A 93 -6.57 -14.97 12.24
C SER A 93 -5.12 -15.47 12.40
N LEU A 94 -4.91 -16.79 12.38
CA LEU A 94 -3.57 -17.38 12.41
C LEU A 94 -2.76 -17.01 11.14
N LYS A 95 -3.36 -17.13 9.94
CA LYS A 95 -2.69 -16.74 8.70
C LYS A 95 -2.40 -15.24 8.62
N VAL A 96 -3.30 -14.41 9.15
CA VAL A 96 -3.09 -12.96 9.23
C VAL A 96 -1.92 -12.66 10.17
N ALA A 97 -1.86 -13.29 11.36
CA ALA A 97 -0.75 -13.13 12.29
C ALA A 97 0.59 -13.59 11.68
N GLU A 98 0.61 -14.73 10.99
CA GLU A 98 1.79 -15.23 10.29
C GLU A 98 2.25 -14.26 9.20
N ASN A 99 1.34 -13.81 8.33
CA ASN A 99 1.66 -12.85 7.28
C ASN A 99 2.16 -11.52 7.85
N LEU A 100 1.57 -11.03 8.94
CA LEU A 100 2.03 -9.82 9.63
C LEU A 100 3.45 -9.99 10.16
N SER A 101 3.79 -11.15 10.74
CA SER A 101 5.15 -11.43 11.22
C SER A 101 6.18 -11.47 10.08
N VAL A 102 5.83 -12.06 8.92
CA VAL A 102 6.69 -12.10 7.73
C VAL A 102 6.87 -10.70 7.13
N VAL A 103 5.81 -9.90 7.08
CA VAL A 103 5.88 -8.51 6.61
C VAL A 103 6.75 -7.67 7.54
N ASP A 104 6.59 -7.80 8.87
CA ASP A 104 7.41 -7.08 9.83
C ASP A 104 8.89 -7.44 9.69
N ALA A 105 9.24 -8.73 9.58
CA ALA A 105 10.61 -9.17 9.35
C ALA A 105 11.20 -8.59 8.04
N LYS A 106 10.41 -8.54 6.96
CA LYS A 106 10.83 -7.93 5.69
C LYS A 106 11.04 -6.42 5.82
N ILE A 107 10.16 -5.72 6.54
CA ILE A 107 10.29 -4.29 6.81
C ILE A 107 11.57 -4.02 7.61
N GLN A 108 11.82 -4.78 8.68
CA GLN A 108 13.03 -4.64 9.48
C GLN A 108 14.31 -4.88 8.67
N SER A 109 14.31 -5.90 7.81
CA SER A 109 15.43 -6.19 6.90
C SER A 109 15.66 -5.05 5.90
N ALA A 110 14.61 -4.54 5.26
CA ALA A 110 14.70 -3.43 4.32
C ALA A 110 15.18 -2.14 5.00
N VAL A 111 14.73 -1.86 6.23
CA VAL A 111 15.18 -0.71 7.03
C VAL A 111 16.66 -0.82 7.39
N ALA A 112 17.13 -2.02 7.77
CA ALA A 112 18.55 -2.24 8.07
C ALA A 112 19.44 -2.06 6.82
N GLU A 113 18.99 -2.53 5.67
CA GLU A 113 19.68 -2.32 4.40
C GLU A 113 19.73 -0.84 4.02
N LEU A 114 18.61 -0.13 4.10
CA LEU A 114 18.54 1.31 3.83
C LEU A 114 19.47 2.10 4.75
N ARG A 115 19.52 1.77 6.05
CA ARG A 115 20.43 2.40 7.00
C ARG A 115 21.90 2.23 6.60
N THR A 116 22.26 1.05 6.09
CA THR A 116 23.62 0.76 5.60
C THR A 116 23.93 1.53 4.33
N ARG A 117 22.97 1.65 3.41
CA ARG A 117 23.16 2.46 2.19
C ARG A 117 23.29 3.95 2.53
N VAL A 118 22.49 4.46 3.47
CA VAL A 118 22.59 5.86 3.93
C VAL A 118 23.96 6.13 4.54
N SER A 119 24.48 5.25 5.40
CA SER A 119 25.82 5.45 5.98
C SER A 119 26.93 5.42 4.92
N GLN A 120 26.80 4.57 3.90
CA GLN A 120 27.73 4.56 2.76
C GLN A 120 27.68 5.86 1.95
N VAL A 121 26.49 6.39 1.68
CA VAL A 121 26.32 7.67 0.95
C VAL A 121 26.91 8.82 1.75
N VAL A 122 26.67 8.89 3.06
CA VAL A 122 27.27 9.91 3.93
C VAL A 122 28.80 9.86 3.86
N ALA A 123 29.40 8.66 3.98
CA ALA A 123 30.85 8.51 3.86
C ALA A 123 31.40 8.91 2.48
N GLN A 124 30.62 8.71 1.41
CA GLN A 124 30.98 9.16 0.06
C GLN A 124 30.91 10.68 -0.08
N VAL A 125 29.89 11.32 0.52
CA VAL A 125 29.78 12.78 0.55
C VAL A 125 30.96 13.39 1.30
N ASP A 126 31.29 12.88 2.48
CA ASP A 126 32.46 13.33 3.26
C ASP A 126 33.77 13.18 2.46
N ALA A 127 33.91 12.09 1.70
CA ALA A 127 35.08 11.87 0.85
C ALA A 127 35.16 12.84 -0.34
N VAL A 128 34.01 13.21 -0.92
CA VAL A 128 33.92 14.22 -1.98
C VAL A 128 34.26 15.60 -1.42
N ASP A 129 33.75 15.96 -0.25
CA ASP A 129 34.04 17.23 0.42
C ASP A 129 35.53 17.35 0.78
N ALA A 130 36.14 16.26 1.26
CA ALA A 130 37.58 16.23 1.47
C ALA A 130 38.38 16.39 0.16
N ARG A 131 37.85 15.90 -0.97
CA ARG A 131 38.48 16.03 -2.28
C ARG A 131 38.34 17.44 -2.85
N THR A 132 37.18 18.09 -2.70
CA THR A 132 36.99 19.48 -3.14
C THR A 132 37.90 20.42 -2.35
N ALA A 133 37.98 20.26 -1.03
CA ALA A 133 38.91 21.04 -0.20
C ALA A 133 40.38 20.87 -0.65
N ARG A 134 40.80 19.65 -1.03
CA ARG A 134 42.14 19.42 -1.59
C ARG A 134 42.34 20.11 -2.94
N LEU A 135 41.33 20.06 -3.82
CA LEU A 135 41.39 20.73 -5.12
C LEU A 135 41.54 22.23 -4.96
N ASP A 136 40.82 22.85 -4.03
CA ASP A 136 40.93 24.29 -3.77
C ASP A 136 42.34 24.70 -3.31
N ILE A 137 42.99 23.88 -2.47
CA ILE A 137 44.39 24.10 -2.07
C ILE A 137 45.33 24.01 -3.29
N THR A 138 45.17 22.98 -4.13
CA THR A 138 46.02 22.84 -5.34
C THR A 138 45.80 23.97 -6.34
N LEU A 139 44.57 24.46 -6.45
CA LEU A 139 44.20 25.56 -7.33
C LEU A 139 44.75 26.89 -6.81
N TYR A 140 44.80 27.09 -5.49
CA TYR A 140 45.53 28.20 -4.87
C TYR A 140 47.03 28.15 -5.20
N ASP A 141 47.68 26.99 -5.08
CA ASP A 141 49.10 26.83 -5.41
C ASP A 141 49.38 27.06 -6.90
N LEU A 142 48.48 26.62 -7.80
CA LEU A 142 48.58 26.91 -9.22
C LEU A 142 48.55 28.42 -9.50
N LYS A 143 47.68 29.17 -8.80
CA LYS A 143 47.62 30.63 -8.92
C LYS A 143 48.90 31.31 -8.46
N ARG A 144 49.62 30.74 -7.50
CA ARG A 144 50.94 31.26 -7.09
C ARG A 144 52.01 31.09 -8.18
N VAL A 145 51.97 29.98 -8.92
CA VAL A 145 52.89 29.77 -10.06
C VAL A 145 52.55 30.74 -11.20
N GLU A 146 51.25 30.93 -11.47
CA GLU A 146 50.78 31.90 -12.44
C GLU A 146 51.17 33.35 -12.07
N GLU A 147 51.06 33.71 -10.79
CA GLU A 147 51.50 35.00 -10.23
C GLU A 147 52.98 35.25 -10.57
N TRP A 148 53.86 34.27 -10.29
CA TRP A 148 55.29 34.37 -10.59
C TRP A 148 55.56 34.53 -12.10
N MET A 149 54.80 33.86 -12.94
CA MET A 149 54.91 33.98 -14.40
C MET A 149 54.58 35.41 -14.86
N TRP A 150 53.46 36.00 -14.40
CA TRP A 150 53.07 37.36 -14.79
C TRP A 150 54.03 38.41 -14.25
N ALA A 151 54.52 38.23 -13.02
CA ALA A 151 55.57 39.08 -12.46
C ALA A 151 56.85 39.07 -13.32
N SER A 152 57.27 37.88 -13.78
CA SER A 152 58.45 37.73 -14.65
C SER A 152 58.26 38.40 -16.02
N ARG A 153 57.02 38.40 -16.54
CA ARG A 153 56.65 39.07 -17.78
C ARG A 153 56.41 40.57 -17.65
N LYS A 154 56.43 41.11 -16.43
CA LYS A 154 56.16 42.53 -16.12
C LYS A 154 54.79 43.00 -16.62
N VAL A 155 53.76 42.15 -16.47
CA VAL A 155 52.37 42.51 -16.82
C VAL A 155 51.57 42.73 -15.53
N PRO A 156 51.55 43.96 -14.99
CA PRO A 156 51.04 44.25 -13.63
C PRO A 156 49.53 43.99 -13.49
N VAL A 157 48.78 44.23 -14.55
CA VAL A 157 47.32 44.02 -14.58
C VAL A 157 46.98 42.54 -14.43
N ASN A 158 47.62 41.67 -15.21
CA ASN A 158 47.38 40.22 -15.13
C ASN A 158 47.84 39.66 -13.78
N LEU A 159 48.95 40.17 -13.24
CA LEU A 159 49.44 39.81 -11.92
C LEU A 159 48.37 40.07 -10.84
N LEU A 160 47.79 41.27 -10.85
CA LEU A 160 46.76 41.66 -9.89
C LEU A 160 45.46 40.85 -10.06
N ILE A 161 45.07 40.52 -11.29
CA ILE A 161 43.92 39.63 -11.55
C ILE A 161 44.18 38.25 -10.94
N THR A 162 45.37 37.66 -11.18
CA THR A 162 45.72 36.35 -10.63
C THR A 162 45.75 36.36 -9.10
N GLN A 163 46.29 37.41 -8.48
CA GLN A 163 46.28 37.58 -7.02
C GLN A 163 44.85 37.76 -6.48
N SER A 164 44.00 38.51 -7.18
CA SER A 164 42.59 38.66 -6.85
C SER A 164 41.84 37.32 -6.90
N GLN A 165 42.14 36.47 -7.90
CA GLN A 165 41.58 35.12 -7.98
C GLN A 165 42.11 34.24 -6.84
N ALA A 166 43.41 34.30 -6.53
CA ALA A 166 44.00 33.59 -5.40
C ALA A 166 43.35 33.97 -4.06
N LEU A 167 42.99 35.25 -3.89
CA LEU A 167 42.30 35.75 -2.71
C LEU A 167 40.88 35.18 -2.60
N GLU A 168 40.14 35.12 -3.71
CA GLU A 168 38.81 34.50 -3.78
C GLU A 168 38.86 33.03 -3.37
N ILE A 169 39.82 32.27 -3.90
CA ILE A 169 40.03 30.86 -3.53
C ILE A 169 40.37 30.73 -2.04
N ALA A 170 41.26 31.58 -1.52
CA ALA A 170 41.64 31.56 -0.11
C ALA A 170 40.46 31.90 0.83
N ASN A 171 39.59 32.83 0.43
CA ASN A 171 38.36 33.15 1.14
C ASN A 171 37.39 31.96 1.15
N ASN A 172 37.17 31.33 -0.01
CA ASN A 172 36.25 30.19 -0.14
C ASN A 172 36.70 28.99 0.72
N VAL A 173 38.01 28.76 0.82
CA VAL A 173 38.59 27.73 1.70
C VAL A 173 38.54 28.14 3.19
N GLY A 174 38.36 29.44 3.49
CA GLY A 174 38.42 29.96 4.86
C GLY A 174 39.83 29.94 5.46
N ASN A 175 40.88 29.89 4.62
CA ASN A 175 42.26 29.82 5.10
C ASN A 175 42.79 31.23 5.40
N LYS A 176 42.63 31.68 6.65
CA LYS A 176 43.06 33.01 7.12
C LYS A 176 44.52 33.33 6.79
N LEU A 177 45.44 32.36 6.90
CA LEU A 177 46.85 32.58 6.59
C LEU A 177 47.07 32.80 5.09
N ALA A 178 46.40 32.03 4.23
CA ALA A 178 46.47 32.22 2.79
C ALA A 178 45.87 33.57 2.36
N VAL A 179 44.77 33.98 2.99
CA VAL A 179 44.16 35.30 2.81
C VAL A 179 45.16 36.41 3.16
N GLY A 180 45.70 36.41 4.39
CA GLY A 180 46.66 37.42 4.83
C GLY A 180 47.91 37.51 3.95
N LEU A 181 48.50 36.37 3.57
CA LEU A 181 49.65 36.35 2.66
C LEU A 181 49.29 36.89 1.27
N THR A 182 48.08 36.61 0.77
CA THR A 182 47.66 37.10 -0.55
C THR A 182 47.38 38.59 -0.53
N LEU A 183 46.75 39.10 0.54
CA LEU A 183 46.54 40.53 0.76
C LEU A 183 47.87 41.29 0.82
N GLN A 184 48.88 40.76 1.52
CA GLN A 184 50.22 41.35 1.54
C GLN A 184 50.86 41.41 0.14
N ARG A 185 50.71 40.34 -0.67
CA ARG A 185 51.22 40.33 -2.05
C ARG A 185 50.49 41.34 -2.94
N ILE A 186 49.18 41.47 -2.79
CA ILE A 186 48.39 42.50 -3.49
C ILE A 186 48.87 43.89 -3.09
N ALA A 187 48.96 44.19 -1.79
CA ALA A 187 49.45 45.48 -1.29
C ALA A 187 50.83 45.82 -1.87
N LYS A 188 51.74 44.84 -1.89
CA LYS A 188 53.06 44.98 -2.50
C LYS A 188 52.96 45.31 -3.99
N THR A 189 52.18 44.56 -4.76
CA THR A 189 52.00 44.80 -6.21
C THR A 189 51.41 46.18 -6.49
N LEU A 190 50.41 46.62 -5.71
CA LEU A 190 49.81 47.95 -5.86
C LEU A 190 50.83 49.07 -5.60
N ASN A 191 51.59 48.97 -4.49
CA ASN A 191 52.63 49.94 -4.15
C ASN A 191 53.77 49.97 -5.18
N GLU A 192 54.26 48.79 -5.59
CA GLU A 192 55.43 48.69 -6.46
C GLU A 192 55.11 48.95 -7.93
N GLN A 193 53.90 48.68 -8.41
CA GLN A 193 53.61 48.71 -9.85
C GLN A 193 52.59 49.77 -10.26
N PHE A 194 51.62 50.11 -9.40
CA PHE A 194 50.51 51.01 -9.75
C PHE A 194 50.63 52.41 -9.14
N LEU A 195 51.18 52.53 -7.92
CA LEU A 195 51.34 53.83 -7.23
C LEU A 195 52.60 54.60 -7.63
N GLN A 196 53.47 54.02 -8.47
CA GLN A 196 54.60 54.75 -9.03
C GLN A 196 54.13 55.92 -9.92
N LYS A 197 54.95 56.96 -10.05
CA LYS A 197 54.64 58.18 -10.83
C LYS A 197 54.17 57.87 -12.27
N ASP A 198 54.77 56.83 -12.86
CA ASP A 198 54.51 56.37 -14.23
C ASP A 198 53.78 55.01 -14.26
N GLY A 199 53.09 54.64 -13.18
CA GLY A 199 52.32 53.40 -13.09
C GLY A 199 51.10 53.40 -14.03
N PRO A 200 50.68 52.23 -14.55
CA PRO A 200 49.50 52.13 -15.38
C PRO A 200 48.24 52.45 -14.56
N ALA A 201 47.22 53.02 -15.21
CA ALA A 201 45.91 53.17 -14.60
C ALA A 201 45.28 51.79 -14.34
N LEU A 202 44.50 51.67 -13.27
CA LEU A 202 43.78 50.43 -12.96
C LEU A 202 42.44 50.43 -13.71
N PRO A 203 42.15 49.40 -14.53
CA PRO A 203 40.85 49.28 -15.17
C PRO A 203 39.72 49.20 -14.13
N ALA A 204 38.63 49.95 -14.36
CA ALA A 204 37.52 50.06 -13.41
C ALA A 204 36.93 48.69 -13.01
N PHE A 205 36.76 47.77 -13.97
CA PHE A 205 36.22 46.43 -13.69
C PHE A 205 37.11 45.59 -12.75
N ILE A 206 38.43 45.77 -12.82
CA ILE A 206 39.37 45.08 -11.93
C ILE A 206 39.31 45.69 -10.53
N ARG A 207 39.28 47.03 -10.45
CA ARG A 207 39.13 47.75 -9.18
C ARG A 207 37.88 47.28 -8.45
N ASP A 208 36.74 47.31 -9.14
CA ASP A 208 35.44 47.00 -8.52
C ASP A 208 35.36 45.52 -8.13
N GLY A 209 35.85 44.62 -9.00
CA GLY A 209 35.93 43.19 -8.70
C GLY A 209 36.90 42.85 -7.56
N LEU A 210 37.99 43.62 -7.40
CA LEU A 210 38.93 43.47 -6.30
C LEU A 210 38.33 43.98 -4.99
N LEU A 211 37.69 45.15 -4.99
CA LEU A 211 37.02 45.72 -3.81
C LEU A 211 35.93 44.78 -3.28
N ALA A 212 35.14 44.16 -4.16
CA ALA A 212 34.13 43.17 -3.76
C ALA A 212 34.77 41.99 -3.00
N ARG A 213 35.85 41.42 -3.52
CA ARG A 213 36.57 40.30 -2.87
C ARG A 213 37.26 40.71 -1.57
N LEU A 214 37.82 41.92 -1.52
CA LEU A 214 38.43 42.47 -0.30
C LEU A 214 37.40 42.65 0.82
N SER A 215 36.19 43.10 0.48
CA SER A 215 35.10 43.22 1.46
C SER A 215 34.71 41.87 2.07
N GLU A 216 34.81 40.79 1.28
CA GLU A 216 34.60 39.44 1.77
C GLU A 216 35.77 38.94 2.62
N SER A 217 37.01 39.22 2.21
CA SER A 217 38.22 38.89 2.98
C SER A 217 38.28 39.58 4.34
N ALA A 218 37.64 40.74 4.50
CA ALA A 218 37.57 41.45 5.76
C ALA A 218 36.91 40.62 6.89
N LYS A 219 36.08 39.62 6.54
CA LYS A 219 35.53 38.65 7.51
C LYS A 219 36.60 37.77 8.15
N LEU A 220 37.71 37.53 7.47
CA LEU A 220 38.80 36.66 7.92
C LEU A 220 40.01 37.45 8.43
N ASP A 221 40.36 38.56 7.76
CA ASP A 221 41.46 39.46 8.12
C ASP A 221 41.12 40.92 7.80
N GLU A 222 40.38 41.56 8.70
CA GLU A 222 39.88 42.93 8.56
C GLU A 222 40.98 43.97 8.36
N ILE A 223 42.08 43.87 9.11
CA ILE A 223 43.15 44.88 9.10
C ILE A 223 43.85 44.90 7.75
N ALA A 224 44.31 43.73 7.28
CA ALA A 224 45.00 43.63 6.00
C ALA A 224 44.07 43.95 4.82
N ALA A 225 42.78 43.56 4.91
CA ALA A 225 41.82 43.86 3.85
C ALA A 225 41.58 45.39 3.73
N ASN A 226 41.38 46.08 4.85
CA ASN A 226 41.16 47.53 4.87
C ASN A 226 42.38 48.32 4.38
N GLU A 227 43.60 47.85 4.69
CA GLU A 227 44.83 48.44 4.15
C GLU A 227 44.84 48.39 2.62
N VAL A 228 44.56 47.22 2.04
CA VAL A 228 44.52 47.06 0.58
C VAL A 228 43.39 47.88 -0.03
N ILE A 229 42.20 47.93 0.60
CA ILE A 229 41.08 48.76 0.14
C ILE A 229 41.49 50.23 0.06
N SER A 230 42.19 50.74 1.09
CA SER A 230 42.71 52.10 1.11
C SER A 230 43.69 52.34 -0.04
N LEU A 231 44.62 51.41 -0.29
CA LEU A 231 45.56 51.51 -1.41
C LEU A 231 44.85 51.56 -2.76
N VAL A 232 43.87 50.67 -2.98
CA VAL A 232 43.07 50.62 -4.21
C VAL A 232 42.34 51.95 -4.45
N GLY A 233 41.83 52.60 -3.39
CA GLY A 233 41.15 53.89 -3.47
C GLY A 233 42.04 55.06 -3.92
N THR A 234 43.37 54.95 -3.78
CA THR A 234 44.32 56.01 -4.16
C THR A 234 44.83 55.91 -5.60
N ILE A 235 44.59 54.78 -6.28
CA ILE A 235 45.12 54.52 -7.62
C ILE A 235 44.27 55.23 -8.67
N LYS A 236 44.93 55.77 -9.71
CA LYS A 236 44.25 56.36 -10.86
C LYS A 236 43.45 55.29 -11.61
N VAL A 237 42.19 55.60 -11.90
CA VAL A 237 41.27 54.67 -12.53
C VAL A 237 41.14 55.03 -13.99
N GLU A 238 41.30 54.04 -14.86
CA GLU A 238 41.10 54.21 -16.29
C GLU A 238 39.60 54.44 -16.54
N ALA A 239 39.26 55.50 -17.28
CA ALA A 239 37.88 55.79 -17.62
C ALA A 239 37.31 54.63 -18.45
N ASP A 240 36.13 54.15 -18.09
CA ASP A 240 35.48 53.05 -18.79
C ASP A 240 34.92 53.56 -20.12
N GLU A 241 35.76 53.57 -21.16
CA GLU A 241 35.41 54.03 -22.51
C GLU A 241 34.23 53.25 -23.12
N ARG A 242 33.89 52.07 -22.58
CA ARG A 242 32.76 51.25 -23.04
C ARG A 242 31.40 51.85 -22.71
N LYS A 243 31.28 52.64 -21.64
CA LYS A 243 30.02 53.32 -21.31
C LYS A 243 29.74 54.53 -22.20
N SER A 244 30.73 55.03 -22.93
CA SER A 244 30.59 56.18 -23.83
C SER A 244 30.12 55.81 -25.23
N SER A 245 30.04 54.52 -25.58
CA SER A 245 29.64 54.03 -26.91
C SER A 245 28.22 53.47 -26.98
N GLU A 246 27.49 53.44 -25.86
CA GLU A 246 26.09 52.99 -25.79
C GLU A 246 25.08 54.14 -25.53
N GLU A 247 25.56 55.39 -25.49
CA GLU A 247 24.74 56.63 -25.53
C GLU A 247 24.83 57.31 -26.89
#